data_AF-A0A0K2ZKS0-F1
#
_entry.id   AF-A0A0K2ZKS0-F1
#
_cell.length_a   1.000
_cell.length_b   1.000
_cell.length_c   1.000
_cell.angle_alpha   90.00
_cell.angle_beta   90.00
_cell.angle_gamma   90.00
#
_symmetry.space_group_name_H-M   'P 1'
#
loop_
_entity.id
_entity.type
_entity.pdbx_description
1 polymer ?
#
loop_
_entity_poly.entity_id
_entity_poly.type
_entity_poly.pdbx_seq_one_letter_code
_entity_poly.pdbx_strand_id
1 'polypeptide(L)'
;MALGSEITERRFGDLAELCLTDAQRKAIGRDTFTERRQSEQQALLDDAPGPLHVTGHSMVQPYFGFPQKLSNLPDRPVSVNWKPGNVGPWAMLLEYLESPEFHKARPQVLVWQMFEPSYGQGPDARGQWDNASIMSAPQWQARLHKAVGP
;
A
#
# COMPACT_ATOMS: atom_id res chain seq x y z
N MET A 1 18.08 -19.49 -3.91
CA MET A 1 17.93 -18.35 -2.98
C MET A 1 18.54 -18.77 -1.65
N ALA A 2 19.65 -18.16 -1.24
CA ALA A 2 20.25 -18.44 0.05
C ALA A 2 19.62 -17.48 1.07
N LEU A 3 18.96 -18.04 2.07
CA LEU A 3 18.37 -17.28 3.16
C LEU A 3 19.50 -16.87 4.12
N GLY A 4 19.49 -15.62 4.61
CA GLY A 4 20.48 -15.15 5.56
C GLY A 4 20.37 -15.84 6.92
N SER A 5 21.32 -15.56 7.82
CA SER A 5 21.38 -16.23 9.13
C SER A 5 20.22 -15.81 10.02
N GLU A 6 19.63 -16.80 10.70
CA GLU A 6 18.67 -16.55 11.77
C GLU A 6 19.41 -16.06 13.01
N ILE A 7 18.85 -15.03 13.65
CA ILE A 7 19.30 -14.50 14.92
C ILE A 7 18.11 -14.49 15.86
N THR A 8 18.35 -14.96 17.07
CA THR A 8 17.36 -14.96 18.14
C THR A 8 17.70 -13.87 19.12
N GLU A 9 16.83 -12.88 19.27
CA GLU A 9 16.99 -11.75 20.18
C GLU A 9 15.91 -11.75 21.25
N ARG A 10 16.27 -11.35 22.47
CA ARG A 10 15.33 -11.20 23.58
C ARG A 10 15.16 -9.73 23.94
N ARG A 11 14.04 -9.15 23.53
CA ARG A 11 13.66 -7.75 23.78
C ARG A 11 12.20 -7.64 24.20
N PHE A 12 11.79 -6.46 24.67
CA PHE A 12 10.38 -6.21 24.91
C PHE A 12 9.69 -5.96 23.56
N GLY A 13 8.46 -6.44 23.39
CA GLY A 13 7.63 -6.05 22.26
C GLY A 13 7.35 -4.54 22.26
N ASP A 14 7.03 -3.99 21.10
CA ASP A 14 6.73 -2.57 20.89
C ASP A 14 5.65 -2.02 21.85
N LEU A 15 4.57 -2.76 22.07
CA LEU A 15 3.52 -2.39 23.02
C LEU A 15 4.03 -2.37 24.47
N ALA A 16 4.93 -3.29 24.82
CA ALA A 16 5.54 -3.32 26.14
C ALA A 16 6.53 -2.18 26.37
N GLU A 17 7.28 -1.78 25.32
CA GLU A 17 8.19 -0.64 25.38
C GLU A 17 7.44 0.68 25.48
N LEU A 18 6.37 0.85 24.69
CA LEU A 18 5.68 2.13 24.55
C LEU A 18 4.57 2.36 25.57
N CYS A 19 3.92 1.31 26.07
CA CYS A 19 2.68 1.45 26.85
C CYS A 19 2.77 0.97 28.29
N LEU A 20 3.82 0.23 28.67
CA LEU A 20 3.95 -0.33 30.01
C LEU A 20 4.97 0.42 30.86
N THR A 21 4.70 0.52 32.16
CA THR A 21 5.66 1.03 33.14
C THR A 21 6.79 0.01 33.39
N ASP A 22 7.92 0.44 33.96
CA ASP A 22 9.04 -0.47 34.27
C ASP A 22 8.65 -1.64 35.18
N ALA A 23 7.75 -1.39 36.14
CA ALA A 23 7.23 -2.43 37.03
C ALA A 23 6.43 -3.48 36.25
N GLN A 24 5.60 -3.05 35.30
CA GLN A 24 4.81 -3.94 34.43
C GLN A 24 5.69 -4.69 33.44
N ARG A 25 6.67 -4.01 32.82
CA ARG A 25 7.68 -4.64 31.95
C ARG A 25 8.43 -5.77 32.68
N LYS A 26 8.82 -5.54 33.94
CA LYS A 26 9.50 -6.56 34.74
C LYS A 26 8.63 -7.77 35.04
N ALA A 27 7.31 -7.59 35.16
CA ALA A 27 6.37 -8.67 35.42
C ALA A 27 6.11 -9.55 34.18
N ILE A 28 6.02 -8.95 32.99
CA ILE A 28 5.76 -9.70 31.73
C ILE A 28 7.02 -10.37 31.15
N GLY A 29 8.20 -9.82 31.43
CA GLY A 29 9.46 -10.34 30.88
C GLY A 29 9.67 -10.02 29.41
N ARG A 30 10.81 -10.46 28.85
CA ARG A 30 11.18 -10.24 27.45
C ARG A 30 10.75 -11.39 26.58
N ASP A 31 10.17 -11.05 25.43
CA ASP A 31 9.82 -11.99 24.38
C ASP A 31 11.06 -12.42 23.60
N THR A 32 10.94 -13.55 22.92
CA THR A 32 12.00 -14.09 22.06
C THR A 32 11.59 -13.90 20.61
N PHE A 33 12.34 -13.10 19.88
CA PHE A 33 12.13 -12.83 18.45
C PHE A 33 13.19 -13.58 17.67
N THR A 34 12.76 -14.43 16.74
CA THR A 34 13.66 -15.04 15.76
C THR A 34 13.50 -14.27 14.46
N GLU A 35 14.51 -13.47 14.13
CA GLU A 35 14.56 -12.66 12.92
C GLU A 35 15.65 -13.21 12.00
N ARG A 36 15.44 -13.11 10.69
CA ARG A 36 16.45 -13.54 9.71
C ARG A 36 17.12 -12.30 9.15
N ARG A 37 18.43 -12.13 9.36
CA ARG A 37 19.17 -11.01 8.76
C ARG A 37 19.23 -11.18 7.25
N GLN A 38 19.07 -10.07 6.54
CA GLN A 38 19.30 -10.01 5.10
C GLN A 38 20.78 -10.30 4.81
N SER A 39 21.07 -11.16 3.82
CA SER A 39 22.46 -11.48 3.44
C SER A 39 23.12 -10.28 2.76
N GLU A 40 24.38 -9.97 3.12
CA GLU A 40 25.18 -8.87 2.55
C GLU A 40 25.40 -8.97 1.02
N GLN A 41 25.14 -10.12 0.41
CA GLN A 41 25.45 -10.41 -1.01
C GLN A 41 24.30 -10.22 -1.99
N GLN A 42 23.26 -9.47 -1.63
CA GLN A 42 22.26 -9.07 -2.61
C GLN A 42 22.01 -7.58 -2.48
N ALA A 43 22.46 -6.83 -3.49
CA ALA A 43 22.11 -5.43 -3.63
C ALA A 43 20.59 -5.29 -3.44
N LEU A 44 20.20 -4.47 -2.46
CA LEU A 44 18.83 -4.13 -2.08
C LEU A 44 18.01 -3.47 -3.20
N LEU A 45 18.59 -3.33 -4.39
CA LEU A 45 18.14 -2.52 -5.50
C LEU A 45 18.62 -3.18 -6.81
N ASP A 46 17.87 -4.14 -7.33
CA ASP A 46 17.56 -3.95 -8.74
C ASP A 46 16.68 -2.70 -8.74
N ASP A 47 17.21 -1.60 -9.28
CA ASP A 47 16.57 -0.28 -9.44
C ASP A 47 15.35 -0.34 -10.38
N ALA A 48 14.74 -1.52 -10.49
CA ALA A 48 13.50 -1.76 -11.19
C ALA A 48 12.37 -1.13 -10.36
N PRO A 49 11.50 -0.33 -11.01
CA PRO A 49 10.24 0.08 -10.42
C PRO A 49 9.58 -1.07 -9.68
N GLY A 50 9.15 -0.83 -8.43
CA GLY A 50 8.39 -1.81 -7.67
C GLY A 50 7.27 -2.35 -8.58
N PRO A 51 7.21 -3.67 -8.83
CA PRO A 51 6.31 -4.22 -9.85
C PRO A 51 4.83 -3.99 -9.50
N LEU A 52 4.55 -3.64 -8.25
CA LEU A 52 3.22 -3.53 -7.67
C LEU A 52 2.95 -2.10 -7.23
N HIS A 53 1.80 -1.58 -7.66
CA HIS A 53 1.23 -0.35 -7.11
C HIS A 53 -0.16 -0.63 -6.53
N VAL A 54 -0.46 -0.04 -5.37
CA VAL A 54 -1.77 -0.11 -4.73
C VAL A 54 -2.41 1.27 -4.73
N THR A 55 -3.63 1.36 -5.24
CA THR A 55 -4.43 2.58 -5.23
C THR A 55 -5.80 2.31 -4.58
N GLY A 56 -6.18 3.10 -3.59
CA GLY A 56 -7.47 2.98 -2.90
C GLY A 56 -7.65 3.90 -1.69
N HIS A 57 -8.77 3.79 -1.01
CA HIS A 57 -9.13 4.70 0.09
C HIS A 57 -8.35 4.45 1.39
N SER A 58 -8.89 4.96 2.50
CA SER A 58 -8.39 4.73 3.84
C SER A 58 -8.13 3.26 4.20
N MET A 59 -8.73 2.27 3.52
CA MET A 59 -8.46 0.85 3.76
C MET A 59 -7.07 0.40 3.32
N VAL A 60 -6.43 1.07 2.36
CA VAL A 60 -5.06 0.76 1.91
C VAL A 60 -4.01 1.67 2.55
N GLN A 61 -4.42 2.50 3.52
CA GLN A 61 -3.46 3.33 4.24
C GLN A 61 -2.38 2.44 4.90
N PRO A 62 -1.10 2.86 4.91
CA PRO A 62 0.00 2.05 5.44
C PRO A 62 -0.20 1.58 6.88
N TYR A 63 -0.98 2.32 7.68
CA TYR A 63 -1.30 1.96 9.05
C TYR A 63 -1.99 0.58 9.18
N PHE A 64 -2.80 0.16 8.21
CA PHE A 64 -3.49 -1.14 8.27
C PHE A 64 -2.65 -2.33 7.78
N GLY A 65 -1.40 -2.10 7.34
CA GLY A 65 -0.48 -3.18 7.01
C GLY A 65 -0.74 -3.89 5.67
N PHE A 66 -1.75 -3.50 4.89
CA PHE A 66 -2.09 -4.18 3.63
C PHE A 66 -0.95 -4.10 2.59
N PRO A 67 -0.40 -2.92 2.24
CA PRO A 67 0.73 -2.83 1.31
C PRO A 67 1.97 -3.58 1.80
N GLN A 68 2.23 -3.59 3.11
CA GLN A 68 3.36 -4.27 3.73
C GLN A 68 3.21 -5.79 3.64
N LYS A 69 2.01 -6.31 3.96
CA LYS A 69 1.73 -7.74 3.81
C LYS A 69 1.83 -8.17 2.35
N LEU A 70 1.34 -7.33 1.42
CA LEU A 70 1.45 -7.56 -0.01
C LEU A 70 2.90 -7.50 -0.50
N SER A 71 3.76 -6.67 0.09
CA SER A 71 5.19 -6.60 -0.24
C SER A 71 5.95 -7.85 0.23
N ASN A 72 5.58 -8.38 1.40
CA ASN A 72 6.23 -9.54 2.01
C ASN A 72 5.99 -10.87 1.26
N LEU A 73 4.83 -11.04 0.61
CA LEU A 73 4.48 -12.29 -0.07
C LEU A 73 5.32 -12.56 -1.35
N PRO A 74 5.47 -11.61 -2.28
CA PRO A 74 6.31 -11.74 -3.46
C PRO A 74 7.77 -11.34 -3.21
N ASP A 75 8.11 -10.85 -2.02
CA ASP A 75 9.41 -10.24 -1.70
C ASP A 75 9.79 -9.13 -2.69
N ARG A 76 8.84 -8.22 -2.92
CA ARG A 76 8.98 -7.09 -3.86
C ARG A 76 8.46 -5.79 -3.26
N PRO A 77 9.06 -4.63 -3.59
CA PRO A 77 8.53 -3.34 -3.19
C PRO A 77 7.13 -3.09 -3.74
N VAL A 78 6.24 -2.57 -2.88
CA VAL A 78 4.89 -2.13 -3.24
C VAL A 78 4.80 -0.64 -3.01
N SER A 79 4.50 0.11 -4.07
CA SER A 79 4.18 1.53 -3.96
C SER A 79 2.69 1.70 -3.67
N VAL A 80 2.30 2.79 -3.00
CA VAL A 80 0.91 3.05 -2.63
C VAL A 80 0.58 4.53 -2.79
N ASN A 81 -0.55 4.82 -3.43
CA ASN A 81 -1.22 6.11 -3.31
C ASN A 81 -2.56 5.91 -2.59
N TRP A 82 -2.85 6.75 -1.61
CA TRP A 82 -4.09 6.72 -0.85
C TRP A 82 -4.48 8.13 -0.43
N LYS A 83 -5.78 8.36 -0.26
CA LYS A 83 -6.31 9.64 0.23
C LYS A 83 -7.28 9.43 1.38
N PRO A 84 -7.19 10.24 2.46
CA PRO A 84 -8.24 10.32 3.44
C PRO A 84 -9.46 11.06 2.87
N GLY A 85 -10.64 10.81 3.45
CA GLY A 85 -11.88 11.50 3.09
C GLY A 85 -12.72 10.78 2.05
N ASN A 86 -13.75 11.48 1.56
CA ASN A 86 -14.81 10.90 0.74
C ASN A 86 -14.55 11.02 -0.78
N VAL A 87 -13.34 10.70 -1.24
CA VAL A 87 -12.98 10.78 -2.66
C VAL A 87 -13.49 9.54 -3.40
N GLY A 88 -14.10 9.65 -4.58
CA GLY A 88 -14.54 8.46 -5.34
C GLY A 88 -13.38 7.61 -5.89
N PRO A 89 -13.48 6.25 -5.88
CA PRO A 89 -12.41 5.35 -6.34
C PRO A 89 -12.01 5.57 -7.80
N TRP A 90 -12.94 6.01 -8.67
CA TRP A 90 -12.67 6.30 -10.08
C TRP A 90 -11.76 7.50 -10.28
N ALA A 91 -12.00 8.59 -9.54
CA ALA A 91 -11.14 9.77 -9.57
C ALA A 91 -9.77 9.44 -8.98
N MET A 92 -9.74 8.65 -7.92
CA MET A 92 -8.52 8.23 -7.27
C MET A 92 -7.61 7.39 -8.19
N LEU A 93 -8.19 6.44 -8.93
CA LEU A 93 -7.44 5.68 -9.93
C LEU A 93 -6.86 6.61 -11.00
N LEU A 94 -7.69 7.52 -11.55
CA LEU A 94 -7.22 8.45 -12.58
C LEU A 94 -6.09 9.34 -12.10
N GLU A 95 -6.15 9.81 -10.85
CA GLU A 95 -5.07 10.62 -10.28
C GLU A 95 -3.73 9.89 -10.28
N TYR A 96 -3.71 8.59 -9.96
CA TYR A 96 -2.49 7.82 -10.09
C TYR A 96 -2.07 7.63 -11.56
N LEU A 97 -3.00 7.26 -12.44
CA LEU A 97 -2.69 7.00 -13.84
C LEU A 97 -2.23 8.26 -14.59
N GLU A 98 -2.69 9.44 -14.19
CA GLU A 98 -2.28 10.73 -14.75
C GLU A 98 -1.01 11.30 -14.09
N SER A 99 -0.49 10.62 -13.07
CA SER A 99 0.66 11.09 -12.30
C SER A 99 1.98 10.91 -13.07
N PRO A 100 2.96 11.83 -12.90
CA PRO A 100 4.31 11.64 -13.43
C PRO A 100 4.96 10.34 -12.97
N GLU A 101 4.65 9.87 -11.76
CA GLU A 101 5.16 8.65 -11.17
C GLU A 101 4.75 7.41 -11.99
N PHE A 102 3.47 7.31 -12.37
CA PHE A 102 2.99 6.24 -13.23
C PHE A 102 3.68 6.28 -14.61
N HIS A 103 3.83 7.46 -15.20
CA HIS A 103 4.45 7.58 -16.52
C HIS A 103 5.96 7.34 -16.52
N LYS A 104 6.65 7.70 -15.44
CA LYS A 104 8.09 7.45 -15.27
C LYS A 104 8.40 5.98 -15.00
N ALA A 105 7.52 5.31 -14.26
CA ALA A 105 7.77 3.98 -13.70
C ALA A 105 6.47 3.18 -13.63
N ARG A 106 6.00 2.68 -14.79
CA ARG A 106 4.74 1.93 -14.88
C ARG A 106 4.84 0.63 -14.07
N PRO A 107 3.89 0.34 -13.16
CA PRO A 107 3.87 -0.91 -12.43
C PRO A 107 3.49 -2.07 -13.38
N GLN A 108 3.97 -3.27 -13.08
CA GLN A 108 3.54 -4.49 -13.78
C GLN A 108 2.12 -4.89 -13.37
N VAL A 109 1.77 -4.63 -12.11
CA VAL A 109 0.47 -4.94 -11.52
C VAL A 109 -0.04 -3.74 -10.75
N LEU A 110 -1.27 -3.33 -11.08
CA LEU A 110 -2.01 -2.31 -10.34
C LEU A 110 -3.12 -2.97 -9.53
N VAL A 111 -3.07 -2.81 -8.21
CA VAL A 111 -4.13 -3.23 -7.30
C VAL A 111 -5.02 -2.03 -7.04
N TRP A 112 -6.21 -2.04 -7.65
CA TRP A 112 -7.24 -1.02 -7.41
C TRP A 112 -8.21 -1.49 -6.34
N GLN A 113 -8.05 -0.97 -5.13
CA GLN A 113 -8.93 -1.27 -4.02
C GLN A 113 -10.14 -0.34 -4.01
N MET A 114 -11.32 -0.93 -3.89
CA MET A 114 -12.59 -0.24 -3.70
C MET A 114 -13.53 -1.12 -2.87
N PHE A 115 -14.62 -0.53 -2.36
CA PHE A 115 -15.70 -1.30 -1.76
C PHE A 115 -16.63 -1.88 -2.83
N GLU A 116 -17.19 -3.05 -2.58
CA GLU A 116 -18.08 -3.75 -3.52
C GLU A 116 -19.23 -2.88 -4.04
N PRO A 117 -19.97 -2.11 -3.20
CA PRO A 117 -21.06 -1.27 -3.70
C PRO A 117 -20.58 -0.17 -4.64
N SER A 118 -19.33 0.28 -4.48
CA SER A 118 -18.76 1.33 -5.32
C SER A 118 -18.77 0.89 -6.78
N TYR A 119 -18.31 -0.32 -7.10
CA TYR A 119 -18.17 -0.74 -8.50
C TYR A 119 -19.43 -0.51 -9.35
N GLY A 120 -20.62 -0.80 -8.81
CA GLY A 120 -21.91 -0.59 -9.49
C GLY A 120 -22.39 0.86 -9.59
N GLN A 121 -21.90 1.76 -8.73
CA GLN A 121 -22.32 3.17 -8.70
C GLN A 121 -21.67 4.01 -9.83
N GLY A 122 -20.49 3.61 -10.29
CA GLY A 122 -19.75 4.31 -11.35
C GLY A 122 -19.21 5.70 -10.94
N PRO A 123 -18.54 6.40 -11.88
CA PRO A 123 -17.86 7.68 -11.60
C PRO A 123 -18.82 8.87 -11.41
N ASP A 124 -20.10 8.76 -11.79
CA ASP A 124 -21.11 9.83 -11.64
C ASP A 124 -21.98 9.66 -10.38
N ALA A 125 -21.48 8.94 -9.37
CA ALA A 125 -22.20 8.60 -8.15
C ALA A 125 -22.37 9.82 -7.19
N ARG A 126 -23.15 10.81 -7.64
CA ARG A 126 -23.48 12.02 -6.88
C ARG A 126 -24.11 11.69 -5.53
N GLY A 127 -23.72 12.43 -4.50
CA GLY A 127 -24.19 12.21 -3.13
C GLY A 127 -23.52 11.03 -2.41
N GLN A 128 -22.76 10.18 -3.12
CA GLN A 128 -21.95 9.13 -2.50
C GLN A 128 -20.52 9.61 -2.23
N TRP A 129 -19.95 10.41 -3.15
CA TRP A 129 -18.58 10.92 -3.06
C TRP A 129 -18.54 12.45 -3.10
N ASP A 130 -17.39 13.01 -2.75
CA ASP A 130 -17.10 14.43 -2.85
C ASP A 130 -17.26 14.93 -4.30
N ASN A 131 -17.85 16.11 -4.47
CA ASN A 131 -18.17 16.67 -5.78
C ASN A 131 -16.94 16.81 -6.69
N ALA A 132 -15.74 17.04 -6.15
CA ALA A 132 -14.52 17.12 -6.94
C ALA A 132 -14.10 15.77 -7.55
N SER A 133 -14.65 14.66 -7.04
CA SER A 133 -14.38 13.30 -7.52
C SER A 133 -15.43 12.78 -8.51
N ILE A 134 -16.52 13.53 -8.72
CA ILE A 134 -17.61 13.15 -9.62
C ILE A 134 -17.28 13.52 -11.06
N MET A 135 -17.50 12.58 -11.98
CA MET A 135 -17.39 12.83 -13.42
C MET A 135 -18.29 11.88 -14.21
N SER A 136 -18.64 12.25 -15.44
CA SER A 136 -19.41 11.36 -16.29
C SER A 136 -18.59 10.11 -16.67
N ALA A 137 -19.27 8.98 -16.92
CA ALA A 137 -18.59 7.77 -17.37
C ALA A 137 -17.80 7.96 -18.69
N PRO A 138 -18.31 8.67 -19.71
CA PRO A 138 -17.53 8.98 -20.92
C PRO A 138 -16.29 9.82 -20.61
N GLN A 139 -16.38 10.79 -19.70
CA GLN A 139 -15.23 11.59 -19.29
C GLN A 139 -14.18 10.73 -18.59
N TRP A 140 -14.60 9.84 -17.69
CA TRP A 140 -13.69 8.92 -17.00
C TRP A 140 -12.98 7.99 -17.99
N GLN A 141 -13.71 7.39 -18.93
CA GLN A 141 -13.13 6.53 -19.98
C GLN A 141 -12.13 7.29 -20.85
N ALA A 142 -12.48 8.51 -21.29
CA ALA A 142 -11.58 9.33 -22.10
C ALA A 142 -10.27 9.65 -21.37
N ARG A 143 -10.35 9.98 -20.07
CA ARG A 143 -9.18 10.23 -19.22
C ARG A 143 -8.35 8.96 -19.01
N LEU A 144 -9.00 7.83 -18.74
CA LEU A 144 -8.36 6.53 -18.59
C LEU A 144 -7.54 6.18 -19.84
N HIS A 145 -8.16 6.20 -21.02
CA HIS A 145 -7.49 5.90 -22.28
C HIS A 145 -6.32 6.84 -22.57
N LYS A 146 -6.49 8.14 -22.28
CA LYS A 146 -5.41 9.12 -22.41
C LYS A 146 -4.23 8.80 -21.49
N ALA A 147 -4.49 8.36 -20.27
CA ALA A 147 -3.47 8.08 -19.26
C ALA A 147 -2.70 6.78 -19.54
N VAL A 148 -3.38 5.69 -19.92
CA VAL A 148 -2.69 4.42 -20.18
C VAL A 148 -2.02 4.37 -21.56
N GLY A 149 -2.49 5.18 -22.51
CA GLY A 149 -2.09 5.15 -23.91
C GLY A 149 -2.82 4.05 -24.70
N PRO A 150 -2.67 4.03 -26.03
CA PRO A 150 -3.12 2.90 -26.87
C PRO A 150 -2.36 1.60 -26.56
#